data_AF-A0A7S2Z7G3-F1
#
_entry.id   AF-A0A7S2Z7G3-F1
#
_cell.length_a   1.000
_cell.length_b   1.000
_cell.length_c   1.000
_cell.angle_alpha   90.00
_cell.angle_beta   90.00
_cell.angle_gamma   90.00
#
_symmetry.space_group_name_H-M   'P 1'
#
loop_
_entity.id
_entity.type
_entity.pdbx_description
1 polymer ?
#
loop_
_entity_poly.entity_id
_entity_poly.type
_entity_poly.pdbx_seq_one_letter_code
_entity_poly.pdbx_strand_id
1 'polypeptide(L)'
;THIPFDYYDLPLCDPMPGTKDAPANLGEILTADRYHDAPFQLSALNDVTCNVMCSLSTDSQDVKYRKALIRDGYDVRIRMDNMPFMYLESRPSSQGVSLAAEVMLEAPKEIGYPLGSMRMVDGRKALVLNNHITLWIMYHYVDSPEGVKKARIISGYVTAASFDSNDDNWLETCNMADTNPAGFRA
;
A
#
# COMPACT_ATOMS: atom_id res chain seq x y z
N THR A 1 4.71 -20.77 -12.87
CA THR A 1 5.74 -19.75 -13.15
C THR A 1 5.17 -18.40 -12.76
N HIS A 2 5.64 -17.80 -11.66
CA HIS A 2 5.23 -16.44 -11.27
C HIS A 2 6.11 -15.45 -12.05
N ILE A 3 5.64 -15.04 -13.21
CA ILE A 3 6.25 -13.93 -13.95
C ILE A 3 5.63 -12.65 -13.37
N PRO A 4 6.43 -11.66 -12.93
CA PRO A 4 5.88 -10.40 -12.46
C PRO A 4 5.16 -9.70 -13.61
N PHE A 5 3.93 -9.25 -13.35
CA PHE A 5 3.22 -8.36 -14.26
C PHE A 5 3.55 -6.91 -13.90
N ASP A 6 3.87 -6.11 -14.92
CA ASP A 6 4.06 -4.68 -14.78
C ASP A 6 2.75 -4.04 -14.29
N TYR A 7 2.80 -3.27 -13.20
CA TYR A 7 1.60 -2.76 -12.51
C TYR A 7 0.68 -1.94 -13.44
N TYR A 8 1.28 -1.15 -14.34
CA TYR A 8 0.56 -0.29 -15.26
C TYR A 8 0.07 -0.97 -16.55
N ASP A 9 0.34 -2.28 -16.71
CA ASP A 9 -0.31 -3.11 -17.72
C ASP A 9 -1.60 -3.77 -17.17
N LEU A 10 -1.84 -3.64 -15.87
CA LEU A 10 -3.02 -4.17 -15.20
C LEU A 10 -4.12 -3.10 -15.18
N PRO A 11 -5.41 -3.49 -15.18
CA PRO A 11 -6.55 -2.56 -15.08
C PRO A 11 -6.73 -2.09 -13.61
N LEU A 12 -5.70 -1.40 -13.11
CA LEU A 12 -5.59 -0.79 -11.78
C LEU A 12 -5.58 0.74 -11.92
N CYS A 13 -4.80 1.44 -11.09
CA CYS A 13 -4.61 2.88 -11.23
C CYS A 13 -3.53 3.20 -12.25
N ASP A 14 -3.77 4.22 -13.05
CA ASP A 14 -2.77 4.82 -13.94
C ASP A 14 -1.81 5.75 -13.18
N PRO A 15 -0.59 5.99 -13.68
CA PRO A 15 0.34 6.93 -13.07
C PRO A 15 -0.18 8.37 -13.22
N MET A 16 0.26 9.25 -12.32
CA MET A 16 0.06 10.69 -12.50
C MET A 16 0.67 11.17 -13.84
N PRO A 17 0.16 12.24 -14.46
CA PRO A 17 0.71 12.78 -15.70
C PRO A 17 2.22 13.09 -15.55
N GLY A 18 3.08 12.38 -16.28
CA GLY A 18 4.54 12.49 -16.14
C GLY A 18 5.29 11.23 -16.57
N THR A 19 6.54 11.10 -16.13
CA THR A 19 7.35 9.88 -16.32
C THR A 19 6.72 8.70 -15.59
N LYS A 20 6.59 7.58 -16.30
CA LYS A 20 6.11 6.33 -15.70
C LYS A 20 7.22 5.61 -14.92
N ASP A 21 8.47 5.75 -15.35
CA ASP A 21 9.58 4.96 -14.83
C ASP A 21 10.32 5.69 -13.72
N ALA A 22 10.51 4.99 -12.60
CA ALA A 22 11.32 5.46 -11.51
C ALA A 22 12.82 5.36 -11.91
N PRO A 23 13.68 6.26 -11.41
CA PRO A 23 15.11 6.15 -11.64
C PRO A 23 15.64 4.81 -11.12
N ALA A 24 16.39 4.11 -11.97
CA ALA A 24 16.96 2.80 -11.67
C ALA A 24 18.48 2.88 -11.41
N ASN A 25 18.97 2.10 -10.46
CA ASN A 25 20.41 1.90 -10.27
C ASN A 25 20.95 0.78 -11.19
N LEU A 26 22.28 0.68 -11.31
CA LEU A 26 22.91 -0.30 -12.20
C LEU A 26 22.52 -1.74 -11.85
N GLY A 27 22.34 -2.06 -10.57
CA GLY A 27 21.92 -3.39 -10.14
C GLY A 27 20.54 -3.75 -10.68
N GLU A 28 19.58 -2.83 -10.57
CA GLU A 28 18.20 -3.01 -11.05
C GLU A 28 18.13 -3.18 -12.58
N ILE A 29 18.98 -2.44 -13.31
CA ILE A 29 19.07 -2.60 -14.76
C ILE A 29 19.58 -4.01 -15.10
N LEU A 30 20.57 -4.52 -14.37
CA LEU A 30 21.15 -5.85 -14.61
C LEU A 30 20.22 -6.98 -14.19
N THR A 31 19.42 -6.80 -13.14
CA THR A 31 18.39 -7.76 -12.72
C THR A 31 17.10 -7.63 -13.53
N ALA A 32 17.00 -6.62 -14.38
CA ALA A 32 15.81 -6.24 -15.14
C ALA A 32 14.60 -5.94 -14.24
N ASP A 33 14.85 -5.41 -13.04
CA ASP A 33 13.80 -4.91 -12.16
C ASP A 33 13.24 -3.59 -12.71
N ARG A 34 11.93 -3.54 -12.89
CA ARG A 34 11.22 -2.35 -13.35
C ARG A 34 10.41 -1.78 -12.21
N TYR A 35 10.70 -0.53 -11.87
CA TYR A 35 9.92 0.24 -10.91
C TYR A 35 9.30 1.42 -11.62
N HIS A 36 8.05 1.68 -11.26
CA HIS A 36 7.31 2.81 -11.77
C HIS A 36 6.97 3.76 -10.62
N ASP A 37 6.82 5.04 -10.95
CA ASP A 37 6.36 6.02 -9.98
C ASP A 37 4.95 5.67 -9.52
N ALA A 38 4.66 5.78 -8.22
CA ALA A 38 3.34 5.47 -7.67
C ALA A 38 2.28 6.49 -8.15
N PRO A 39 0.98 6.13 -8.16
CA PRO A 39 -0.10 7.04 -8.55
C PRO A 39 -0.46 8.06 -7.44
N PHE A 40 0.43 8.24 -6.45
CA PHE A 40 0.29 9.20 -5.36
C PHE A 40 1.67 9.75 -4.97
N GLN A 41 1.69 10.93 -4.35
CA GLN A 41 2.91 11.51 -3.79
C GLN A 41 2.86 11.49 -2.26
N LEU A 42 4.01 11.25 -1.65
CA LEU A 42 4.18 11.32 -0.20
C LEU A 42 5.18 12.42 0.12
N SER A 43 4.89 13.20 1.17
CA SER A 43 5.85 14.14 1.74
C SER A 43 6.28 13.62 3.10
N ALA A 44 7.60 13.54 3.33
CA ALA A 44 8.13 13.07 4.60
C ALA A 44 7.62 13.95 5.76
N LEU A 45 7.29 13.31 6.89
CA LEU A 45 6.78 13.96 8.11
C LEU A 45 5.45 14.71 7.92
N ASN A 46 4.72 14.42 6.84
CA ASN A 46 3.37 14.92 6.62
C ASN A 46 2.40 13.73 6.59
N ASP A 47 1.66 13.56 7.68
CA ASP A 47 0.66 12.50 7.78
C ASP A 47 -0.56 12.89 6.93
N VAL A 48 -0.86 12.08 5.92
CA VAL A 48 -2.05 12.21 5.08
C VAL A 48 -2.95 11.03 5.37
N THR A 49 -4.18 11.28 5.81
CA THR A 49 -5.07 10.18 6.22
C THR A 49 -5.93 9.67 5.07
N CYS A 50 -6.36 10.56 4.17
CA CYS A 50 -7.18 10.25 3.03
C CYS A 50 -6.58 10.84 1.76
N ASN A 51 -6.14 9.98 0.84
CA ASN A 51 -5.73 10.37 -0.49
C ASN A 51 -6.34 9.40 -1.52
N VAL A 52 -7.21 9.92 -2.38
CA VAL A 52 -7.87 9.12 -3.42
C VAL A 52 -6.90 8.96 -4.59
N MET A 53 -6.43 7.73 -4.81
CA MET A 53 -5.48 7.42 -5.89
C MET A 53 -6.15 7.51 -7.27
N CYS A 54 -7.23 6.76 -7.49
CA CYS A 54 -7.94 6.72 -8.75
C CYS A 54 -9.33 6.09 -8.62
N SER A 55 -10.13 6.14 -9.69
CA SER A 55 -11.31 5.30 -9.86
C SER A 55 -10.99 4.15 -10.81
N LEU A 56 -11.30 2.92 -10.41
CA LEU A 56 -11.06 1.73 -11.23
C LEU A 56 -12.17 1.56 -12.27
N SER A 57 -11.77 1.13 -13.48
CA SER A 57 -12.72 0.75 -14.54
C SER A 57 -13.67 -0.35 -14.07
N THR A 58 -14.97 -0.15 -14.29
CA THR A 58 -16.03 -1.12 -13.99
C THR A 58 -16.37 -2.01 -15.19
N ASP A 59 -15.58 -1.95 -16.27
CA ASP A 59 -15.79 -2.80 -17.43
C ASP A 59 -15.72 -4.30 -17.07
N SER A 60 -16.56 -5.08 -17.73
CA SER A 60 -16.69 -6.51 -17.47
C SER A 60 -15.38 -7.29 -17.67
N GLN A 61 -14.54 -6.91 -18.64
CA GLN A 61 -13.27 -7.57 -18.91
C GLN A 61 -12.26 -7.23 -17.81
N ASP A 62 -12.16 -5.95 -17.44
CA ASP A 62 -11.25 -5.47 -16.40
C ASP A 62 -11.56 -6.11 -15.04
N VAL A 63 -12.85 -6.17 -14.68
CA VAL A 63 -13.32 -6.85 -13.47
C VAL A 63 -12.96 -8.34 -13.49
N LYS A 64 -13.13 -9.00 -14.63
CA LYS A 64 -12.78 -10.43 -14.78
C LYS A 64 -11.28 -10.64 -14.65
N TYR A 65 -10.47 -9.75 -15.22
CA TYR A 65 -9.02 -9.80 -15.16
C TYR A 65 -8.51 -9.59 -13.72
N ARG A 66 -9.00 -8.57 -13.01
CA ARG A 66 -8.69 -8.39 -11.57
C ARG A 66 -9.07 -9.61 -10.73
N LYS A 67 -10.23 -10.22 -10.99
CA LYS A 67 -10.63 -11.46 -10.30
C LYS A 67 -9.69 -12.63 -10.61
N ALA A 68 -9.09 -12.69 -11.80
CA ALA A 68 -8.08 -13.70 -12.11
C ALA A 68 -6.80 -13.45 -11.30
N LEU A 69 -6.29 -12.22 -11.30
CA LEU A 69 -5.12 -11.82 -10.51
C LEU A 69 -5.29 -12.14 -9.01
N ILE A 70 -6.46 -11.86 -8.43
CA ILE A 70 -6.73 -12.20 -7.03
C ILE A 70 -6.72 -13.72 -6.79
N ARG A 71 -7.27 -14.52 -7.71
CA ARG A 71 -7.24 -15.99 -7.59
C ARG A 71 -5.82 -16.55 -7.71
N ASP A 72 -5.00 -15.91 -8.53
CA ASP A 72 -3.61 -16.30 -8.77
C ASP A 72 -2.66 -15.78 -7.68
N GLY A 73 -3.18 -15.05 -6.67
CA GLY A 73 -2.39 -14.55 -5.54
C GLY A 73 -1.44 -13.42 -5.93
N TYR A 74 -1.88 -12.51 -6.80
CA TYR A 74 -1.06 -11.36 -7.19
C TYR A 74 -0.89 -10.36 -6.03
N ASP A 75 0.37 -10.10 -5.67
CA ASP A 75 0.75 -9.08 -4.70
C ASP A 75 1.23 -7.80 -5.37
N VAL A 76 0.69 -6.68 -4.94
CA VAL A 76 1.14 -5.35 -5.35
C VAL A 76 2.33 -4.95 -4.49
N ARG A 77 3.48 -4.74 -5.13
CA ARG A 77 4.72 -4.35 -4.44
C ARG A 77 4.88 -2.83 -4.42
N ILE A 78 5.26 -2.30 -3.26
CA ILE A 78 5.54 -0.88 -3.06
C ILE A 78 6.96 -0.74 -2.52
N ARG A 79 7.66 0.29 -2.95
CA ARG A 79 9.02 0.62 -2.51
C ARG A 79 9.17 2.12 -2.27
N MET A 80 9.95 2.51 -1.27
CA MET A 80 10.36 3.89 -1.03
C MET A 80 11.81 3.90 -0.56
N ASP A 81 12.63 4.79 -1.11
CA ASP A 81 14.06 4.92 -0.76
C ASP A 81 14.80 3.57 -0.76
N ASN A 82 14.59 2.79 -1.82
CA ASN A 82 15.12 1.44 -1.99
C ASN A 82 14.73 0.42 -0.90
N MET A 83 13.73 0.71 -0.08
CA MET A 83 13.17 -0.21 0.92
C MET A 83 11.80 -0.73 0.48
N PRO A 84 11.56 -2.04 0.49
CA PRO A 84 10.23 -2.60 0.23
C PRO A 84 9.29 -2.29 1.39
N PHE A 85 8.02 -2.13 1.07
CA PHE A 85 6.97 -2.17 2.08
C PHE A 85 6.60 -3.62 2.40
N MET A 86 6.45 -3.91 3.68
CA MET A 86 6.06 -5.22 4.15
C MET A 86 4.59 -5.29 4.56
N TYR A 87 3.90 -6.36 4.19
CA TYR A 87 2.49 -6.54 4.55
C TYR A 87 2.29 -6.79 6.05
N LEU A 88 1.32 -6.10 6.64
CA LEU A 88 0.79 -6.36 7.98
C LEU A 88 -0.72 -6.60 7.92
N GLU A 89 -1.22 -7.55 8.71
CA GLU A 89 -2.67 -7.79 8.84
C GLU A 89 -3.37 -6.74 9.73
N SER A 90 -2.62 -6.04 10.57
CA SER A 90 -3.14 -5.01 11.47
C SER A 90 -2.15 -3.86 11.65
N ARG A 91 -2.66 -2.71 12.11
CA ARG A 91 -1.87 -1.50 12.34
C ARG A 91 -0.69 -1.78 13.28
N PRO A 92 0.53 -1.33 12.94
CA PRO A 92 1.66 -1.39 13.87
C PRO A 92 1.41 -0.50 15.11
N SER A 93 1.64 -1.05 16.31
CA SER A 93 1.34 -0.34 17.56
C SER A 93 2.31 0.82 17.80
N SER A 94 1.80 1.94 18.30
CA SER A 94 2.55 3.20 18.45
C SER A 94 3.47 3.27 19.68
N GLN A 95 3.60 2.20 20.47
CA GLN A 95 4.29 2.21 21.77
C GLN A 95 5.69 1.59 21.76
N GLY A 96 6.29 1.41 20.59
CA GLY A 96 7.55 0.68 20.48
C GLY A 96 7.28 -0.80 20.64
N VAL A 97 7.78 -1.57 19.68
CA VAL A 97 7.56 -3.00 19.67
C VAL A 97 8.41 -3.60 20.78
N SER A 98 7.79 -4.18 21.82
CA SER A 98 8.54 -5.04 22.72
C SER A 98 8.95 -6.27 21.90
N LEU A 99 10.17 -6.78 22.09
CA LEU A 99 10.67 -7.96 21.36
C LEU A 99 9.68 -9.15 21.41
N ALA A 100 8.84 -9.23 22.45
CA ALA A 100 7.76 -10.20 22.59
C ALA A 100 6.51 -9.87 21.76
N ALA A 101 6.11 -8.59 21.66
CA ALA A 101 5.06 -8.15 20.74
C ALA A 101 5.48 -8.22 19.26
N GLU A 102 6.78 -8.07 18.98
CA GLU A 102 7.42 -8.25 17.65
C GLU A 102 7.34 -9.70 17.16
N VAL A 103 7.30 -10.64 18.11
CA VAL A 103 7.17 -12.08 17.85
C VAL A 103 5.71 -12.54 17.81
N MET A 104 4.79 -11.82 18.48
CA MET A 104 3.36 -12.16 18.51
C MET A 104 2.50 -11.42 17.47
N LEU A 105 2.93 -10.23 17.01
CA LEU A 105 2.47 -9.63 15.74
C LEU A 105 3.35 -10.23 14.64
N GLU A 106 2.98 -11.44 14.24
CA GLU A 106 3.70 -12.35 13.35
C GLU A 106 4.48 -11.62 12.24
N ALA A 107 5.76 -12.01 12.09
CA ALA A 107 6.72 -11.46 11.13
C ALA A 107 6.07 -11.05 9.80
N PRO A 108 6.49 -9.92 9.20
CA PRO A 108 5.91 -9.44 7.96
C PRO A 108 5.84 -10.57 6.93
N LYS A 109 4.61 -10.88 6.49
CA LYS A 109 4.33 -12.14 5.79
C LYS A 109 5.00 -12.14 4.41
N GLU A 110 4.82 -11.06 3.67
CA GLU A 110 5.24 -10.92 2.27
C GLU A 110 5.60 -9.46 1.92
N ILE A 111 6.33 -9.27 0.83
CA ILE A 111 6.65 -7.95 0.26
C ILE A 111 5.42 -7.43 -0.49
N GLY A 112 4.97 -6.21 -0.16
CA GLY A 112 3.80 -5.60 -0.77
C GLY A 112 2.51 -5.88 -0.01
N TYR A 113 1.40 -6.02 -0.73
CA TYR A 113 0.11 -6.43 -0.18
C TYR A 113 -0.68 -7.22 -1.22
N PRO A 114 -1.54 -8.17 -0.82
CA PRO A 114 -2.35 -8.91 -1.77
C PRO A 114 -3.35 -7.99 -2.47
N LEU A 115 -3.50 -8.11 -3.78
CA LEU A 115 -4.47 -7.31 -4.55
C LEU A 115 -5.91 -7.51 -4.04
N GLY A 116 -6.20 -8.68 -3.50
CA GLY A 116 -7.49 -9.00 -2.91
C GLY A 116 -7.45 -10.32 -2.17
N SER A 117 -8.60 -10.74 -1.65
CA SER A 117 -8.73 -12.00 -0.93
C SER A 117 -10.09 -12.63 -1.14
N MET A 118 -10.23 -13.88 -0.71
CA MET A 118 -11.53 -14.54 -0.64
C MET A 118 -12.16 -14.27 0.74
N ARG A 119 -13.31 -13.60 0.76
CA ARG A 119 -14.07 -13.31 1.99
C ARG A 119 -15.45 -13.96 1.92
N MET A 120 -16.05 -14.16 3.10
CA MET A 120 -17.46 -14.52 3.20
C MET A 120 -18.29 -13.23 3.19
N VAL A 121 -19.08 -13.03 2.14
CA VAL A 121 -20.00 -11.91 1.98
C VAL A 121 -21.40 -12.50 1.88
N ASP A 122 -22.31 -12.12 2.79
CA ASP A 122 -23.68 -12.63 2.88
C ASP A 122 -23.78 -14.18 2.84
N GLY A 123 -22.88 -14.85 3.57
CA GLY A 123 -22.84 -16.31 3.64
C GLY A 123 -22.30 -17.01 2.38
N ARG A 124 -21.81 -16.26 1.39
CA ARG A 124 -21.19 -16.80 0.16
C ARG A 124 -19.72 -16.42 0.08
N LYS A 125 -18.89 -17.32 -0.46
CA LYS A 125 -17.51 -16.99 -0.80
C LYS A 125 -17.49 -16.01 -1.97
N ALA A 126 -16.97 -14.82 -1.74
CA ALA A 126 -16.79 -13.79 -2.74
C ALA A 126 -15.32 -13.35 -2.79
N LEU A 127 -14.84 -13.06 -3.99
CA LEU A 127 -13.54 -12.39 -4.16
C LEU A 127 -13.76 -10.91 -3.92
N VAL A 128 -12.93 -10.34 -3.05
CA VAL A 128 -12.94 -8.93 -2.71
C VAL A 128 -11.62 -8.30 -3.08
N LEU A 129 -11.65 -7.05 -3.54
CA LEU A 129 -10.48 -6.27 -3.92
C LEU A 129 -10.03 -5.45 -2.70
N ASN A 130 -8.73 -5.43 -2.42
CA ASN A 130 -8.20 -4.47 -1.46
C ASN A 130 -8.07 -3.10 -2.15
N ASN A 131 -9.08 -2.25 -1.98
CA ASN A 131 -9.18 -0.93 -2.59
C ASN A 131 -8.70 0.21 -1.69
N HIS A 132 -8.31 -0.09 -0.45
CA HIS A 132 -7.75 0.88 0.48
C HIS A 132 -6.46 0.32 1.07
N ILE A 133 -5.41 1.13 1.06
CA ILE A 133 -4.12 0.81 1.65
C ILE A 133 -3.71 1.91 2.64
N THR A 134 -3.02 1.52 3.69
CA THR A 134 -2.41 2.45 4.63
C THR A 134 -0.92 2.17 4.68
N LEU A 135 -0.12 3.21 4.45
CA LEU A 135 1.34 3.14 4.50
C LEU A 135 1.82 3.64 5.85
N TRP A 136 2.53 2.79 6.58
CA TRP A 136 3.13 3.09 7.87
C TRP A 136 4.63 3.28 7.69
N ILE A 137 5.10 4.51 7.77
CA ILE A 137 6.52 4.85 7.61
C ILE A 137 7.12 5.07 8.99
N MET A 138 8.02 4.19 9.41
CA MET A 138 8.77 4.35 10.65
C MET A 138 10.01 5.19 10.41
N TYR A 139 10.28 6.13 11.30
CA TYR A 139 11.45 7.00 11.24
C TYR A 139 11.99 7.31 12.64
N HIS A 140 13.24 7.77 12.72
CA HIS A 140 13.79 8.39 13.92
C HIS A 140 14.40 9.74 13.59
N TYR A 141 14.43 10.63 14.58
CA TYR A 141 15.16 11.88 14.46
C TYR A 141 16.66 11.65 14.66
N VAL A 142 17.46 12.34 13.88
CA VAL A 142 18.91 12.36 13.94
C VAL A 142 19.34 13.78 14.31
N ASP A 143 20.20 13.88 15.31
CA ASP A 143 20.82 15.14 15.69
C ASP A 143 21.77 15.61 14.57
N SER A 144 21.53 16.80 14.03
CA SER A 144 22.43 17.42 13.07
C SER A 144 23.33 18.42 13.79
N PRO A 145 24.66 18.44 13.50
CA PRO A 145 25.59 19.43 14.05
C PRO A 145 25.14 20.89 13.82
N GLU A 146 24.34 21.12 12.78
CA GLU A 146 23.80 22.43 12.39
C GLU A 146 22.52 22.83 13.16
N GLY A 147 22.07 22.04 14.14
CA GLY A 147 20.85 22.32 14.91
C GLY A 147 19.53 22.08 14.17
N VAL A 148 19.58 21.66 12.91
CA VAL A 148 18.40 21.27 12.12
C VAL A 148 17.98 19.84 12.46
N LYS A 149 16.72 19.64 12.87
CA LYS A 149 16.17 18.29 13.08
C LYS A 149 16.12 17.56 11.74
N LYS A 150 16.85 16.45 11.63
CA LYS A 150 16.78 15.55 10.47
C LYS A 150 16.01 14.30 10.86
N ALA A 151 15.28 13.70 9.93
CA ALA A 151 14.61 12.42 10.13
C ALA A 151 15.21 11.38 9.17
N ARG A 152 15.41 10.17 9.68
CA ARG A 152 15.85 9.02 8.89
C ARG A 152 14.77 7.95 8.93
N ILE A 153 14.37 7.49 7.74
CA ILE A 153 13.43 6.39 7.57
C ILE A 153 14.10 5.09 8.01
N ILE A 154 13.37 4.27 8.74
CA ILE A 154 13.82 2.97 9.26
C ILE A 154 13.17 1.83 8.47
N SER A 155 11.86 1.90 8.27
CA SER A 155 11.08 0.80 7.68
C SER A 155 9.74 1.32 7.14
N GLY A 156 9.18 0.59 6.18
CA GLY A 156 7.85 0.82 5.62
C GLY A 156 6.97 -0.42 5.74
N TYR A 157 5.74 -0.24 6.21
CA TYR A 157 4.73 -1.30 6.29
C TYR A 157 3.46 -0.89 5.57
N VAL A 158 2.74 -1.86 5.04
CA VAL A 158 1.45 -1.63 4.37
C VAL A 158 0.38 -2.55 4.98
N THR A 159 -0.76 -1.95 5.29
CA THR A 159 -1.99 -2.69 5.61
C THR A 159 -2.99 -2.46 4.48
N ALA A 160 -3.80 -3.47 4.17
CA ALA A 160 -4.75 -3.42 3.06
C ALA A 160 -6.15 -3.85 3.49
N ALA A 161 -7.16 -3.13 3.02
CA ALA A 161 -8.56 -3.34 3.35
C ALA A 161 -9.45 -3.26 2.10
N SER A 162 -10.63 -3.88 2.21
CA SER A 162 -11.65 -3.92 1.16
C SER A 162 -12.89 -3.22 1.66
N PHE A 163 -13.30 -2.16 0.97
CA PHE A 163 -14.54 -1.43 1.22
C PHE A 163 -15.51 -1.62 0.06
N ASP A 164 -16.81 -1.66 0.38
CA ASP A 164 -17.85 -1.72 -0.64
C ASP A 164 -17.92 -0.38 -1.39
N SER A 165 -17.95 -0.45 -2.72
CA SER A 165 -18.11 0.73 -3.57
C SER A 165 -19.50 1.35 -3.48
N ASN A 166 -20.48 0.62 -2.92
CA ASN A 166 -21.86 1.08 -2.74
C ASN A 166 -22.06 1.92 -1.46
N ASP A 167 -21.03 2.10 -0.64
CA ASP A 167 -21.10 2.97 0.52
C ASP A 167 -20.93 4.43 0.09
N ASP A 168 -22.02 5.12 -0.24
CA ASP A 168 -21.99 6.52 -0.71
C ASP A 168 -21.29 7.48 0.27
N ASN A 169 -21.09 7.08 1.53
CA ASN A 169 -20.46 7.91 2.57
C ASN A 169 -18.96 7.65 2.70
N TRP A 170 -18.35 6.83 1.85
CA TRP A 170 -16.91 6.52 1.93
C TRP A 170 -16.06 7.79 1.81
N LEU A 171 -16.47 8.74 0.96
CA LEU A 171 -15.74 9.99 0.75
C LEU A 171 -15.83 10.91 1.99
N GLU A 172 -16.99 10.97 2.64
CA GLU A 172 -17.15 11.69 3.91
C GLU A 172 -16.29 11.05 5.01
N THR A 173 -16.30 9.72 5.10
CA THR A 173 -15.48 8.95 6.06
C THR A 173 -13.98 9.19 5.82
N CYS A 174 -13.57 9.24 4.55
CA CYS A 174 -12.20 9.55 4.14
C CYS A 174 -11.83 11.00 4.53
N ASN A 175 -12.68 11.98 4.24
CA ASN A 175 -12.43 13.38 4.62
C ASN A 175 -12.40 13.60 6.15
N MET A 176 -13.18 12.82 6.91
CA MET A 176 -13.18 12.87 8.38
C MET A 176 -11.93 12.24 8.98
N ALA A 177 -11.23 11.35 8.27
CA ALA A 177 -10.02 10.69 8.73
C ALA A 177 -8.93 11.69 9.15
N ASP A 178 -8.84 12.85 8.48
CA ASP A 178 -7.82 13.88 8.76
C ASP A 178 -8.01 14.50 10.15
N THR A 179 -9.25 14.53 10.64
CA THR A 179 -9.61 15.11 11.94
C THR A 179 -9.52 14.12 13.11
N ASN A 180 -9.54 12.81 12.83
CA ASN A 180 -9.37 11.76 13.84
C ASN A 180 -8.68 10.51 13.26
N PRO A 181 -7.35 10.54 13.08
CA PRO A 181 -6.58 9.44 12.49
C PRO A 181 -6.63 8.14 13.31
N ALA A 182 -6.95 8.23 14.61
CA ALA A 182 -7.09 7.09 15.51
C ALA A 182 -8.52 6.51 15.54
N GLY A 183 -9.51 7.32 15.17
CA GLY A 183 -10.92 6.93 15.06
C GLY A 183 -11.32 6.46 13.67
N PHE A 184 -10.46 6.64 12.66
CA PHE A 184 -10.62 6.01 11.36
C PHE A 184 -10.46 4.50 11.50
N ARG A 185 -11.56 3.84 11.82
CA ARG A 185 -11.78 2.43 11.56
C ARG A 185 -12.54 2.39 10.23
N ALA A 186 -11.79 2.22 9.16
CA ALA A 186 -12.37 1.72 7.94
C ALA A 186 -12.56 0.22 8.13
#